data_AF-A0A0B3W1K1-F1
#
_entry.id   AF-A0A0B3W1K1-F1
#
_cell.length_a   1.000
_cell.length_b   1.000
_cell.length_c   1.000
_cell.angle_alpha   90.00
_cell.angle_beta   90.00
_cell.angle_gamma   90.00
#
_symmetry.space_group_name_H-M   'P 1'
#
loop_
_entity.id
_entity.type
_entity.pdbx_description
1 polymer ?
#
loop_
_entity_poly.entity_id
_entity_poly.type
_entity_poly.pdbx_seq_one_letter_code
_entity_poly.pdbx_strand_id
1 'polypeptide(L)'
;MKLCHFNYFLKENEKITFFTECKLKSITAFDILDTEGLLLASDRRLIFCKLIGDHPHLLQSYEYKYISSCCIKENGDDIYLYMKYNGDPIKIMGLDKPIYEDIINFISSGDKVNYNAL
;
A
#
# COMPACT_ATOMS: atom_id res chain seq x y z
N MET A 1 2.38 17.71 5.35
CA MET A 1 2.42 16.73 6.45
C MET A 1 3.86 16.24 6.64
N LYS A 2 4.37 16.15 7.88
CA LYS A 2 5.76 15.72 8.13
C LYS A 2 5.86 14.19 8.18
N LEU A 3 6.84 13.61 7.48
CA LEU A 3 7.11 12.16 7.44
C LEU A 3 7.28 11.53 8.83
N CYS A 4 7.78 12.30 9.81
CA CYS A 4 7.98 11.82 11.18
C CYS A 4 6.69 11.35 11.87
N HIS A 5 5.50 11.78 11.41
CA HIS A 5 4.22 11.34 11.99
C HIS A 5 3.94 9.85 11.71
N PHE A 6 4.61 9.24 10.74
CA PHE A 6 4.43 7.83 10.39
C PHE A 6 5.43 6.89 11.08
N ASN A 7 6.46 7.42 11.74
CA ASN A 7 7.52 6.61 12.35
C ASN A 7 6.98 5.58 13.35
N TYR A 8 5.85 5.87 14.00
CA TYR A 8 5.20 4.96 14.95
C TYR A 8 4.60 3.70 14.29
N PHE A 9 4.39 3.70 12.98
CA PHE A 9 3.91 2.51 12.25
C PHE A 9 5.04 1.61 11.77
N LEU A 10 6.26 2.14 11.70
CA LEU A 10 7.40 1.48 11.10
C LEU A 10 8.00 0.48 12.09
N LYS A 11 8.34 -0.71 11.58
CA LYS A 11 9.18 -1.66 12.29
C LYS A 11 10.61 -1.11 12.36
N GLU A 12 11.43 -1.67 13.24
CA GLU A 12 12.83 -1.26 13.36
C GLU A 12 13.57 -1.35 12.00
N ASN A 13 14.25 -0.26 11.65
CA ASN A 13 14.97 -0.07 10.38
C ASN A 13 14.11 -0.08 9.10
N GLU A 14 12.78 -0.06 9.21
CA GLU A 14 11.89 0.11 8.06
C GLU A 14 11.89 1.57 7.60
N LYS A 15 11.97 1.81 6.28
CA LYS A 15 12.06 3.14 5.68
C LYS A 15 10.93 3.36 4.70
N ILE A 16 10.22 4.49 4.84
CA ILE A 16 9.21 4.92 3.87
C ILE A 16 9.93 5.36 2.59
N THR A 17 9.53 4.79 1.46
CA THR A 17 10.07 5.12 0.14
C THR A 17 9.20 6.17 -0.55
N PHE A 18 7.88 6.07 -0.42
CA PHE A 18 6.95 7.09 -0.90
C PHE A 18 5.63 7.05 -0.13
N PHE A 19 4.84 8.11 -0.28
CA PHE A 19 3.46 8.15 0.17
C PHE A 19 2.57 8.94 -0.80
N THR A 20 1.29 8.60 -0.84
CA THR A 20 0.29 9.24 -1.69
C THR A 20 -1.10 9.14 -1.07
N GLU A 21 -1.96 10.09 -1.37
CA GLU A 21 -3.39 9.99 -1.04
C GLU A 21 -4.06 9.01 -2.00
N CYS A 22 -4.96 8.17 -1.50
CA CYS A 22 -5.69 7.19 -2.30
C CYS A 22 -7.01 6.79 -1.64
N LYS A 23 -7.78 5.98 -2.36
CA LYS A 23 -8.95 5.29 -1.82
C LYS A 23 -8.72 3.80 -1.79
N LEU A 24 -8.84 3.19 -0.61
CA LEU A 24 -8.73 1.76 -0.41
C LEU A 24 -10.13 1.13 -0.40
N LYS A 25 -10.31 0.12 -1.25
CA LYS A 25 -11.44 -0.81 -1.21
C LYS A 25 -10.94 -2.22 -0.95
N SER A 26 -11.26 -2.79 0.20
CA SER A 26 -10.93 -4.17 0.55
C SER A 26 -12.19 -4.91 0.97
N ILE A 27 -12.32 -6.15 0.52
CA ILE A 27 -13.40 -7.05 0.93
C ILE A 27 -12.72 -8.29 1.47
N THR A 28 -12.84 -8.49 2.78
CA THR A 28 -12.39 -9.71 3.46
C THR A 28 -13.61 -10.53 3.89
N ALA A 29 -13.39 -11.75 4.40
CA ALA A 29 -14.47 -12.57 4.96
C ALA A 29 -15.22 -11.90 6.13
N PHE A 30 -14.63 -10.88 6.77
CA PHE A 30 -15.15 -10.27 8.00
C PHE A 30 -15.51 -8.78 7.87
N ASP A 31 -14.98 -8.08 6.85
CA ASP A 31 -15.09 -6.63 6.76
C ASP A 31 -15.03 -6.10 5.32
N ILE A 32 -15.72 -4.99 5.09
CA ILE A 32 -15.67 -4.21 3.86
C ILE A 32 -15.11 -2.83 4.22
N LEU A 33 -13.89 -2.56 3.77
CA LEU A 33 -13.27 -1.26 3.89
C LEU A 33 -13.44 -0.51 2.58
N ASP A 34 -14.12 0.64 2.60
CA ASP A 34 -14.22 1.57 1.46
C ASP A 34 -13.95 2.98 2.01
N THR A 35 -12.69 3.43 1.91
CA THR A 35 -12.23 4.61 2.66
C THR A 35 -11.09 5.33 1.95
N GLU A 36 -11.15 6.66 1.97
CA GLU A 36 -10.07 7.55 1.56
C GLU A 36 -9.01 7.67 2.68
N GLY A 37 -7.76 7.78 2.28
CA GLY A 37 -6.64 7.87 3.21
C GLY A 37 -5.31 8.00 2.48
N LEU A 38 -4.26 7.60 3.16
CA LEU A 38 -2.90 7.63 2.66
C LEU A 38 -2.38 6.21 2.50
N LEU A 39 -1.79 5.95 1.35
CA LEU A 39 -0.95 4.79 1.11
C LEU A 39 0.50 5.20 1.30
N LEU A 40 1.19 4.48 2.17
CA LEU A 40 2.63 4.55 2.34
C LEU A 40 3.19 3.25 1.75
N ALA A 41 4.29 3.35 1.01
CA ALA A 41 5.14 2.18 0.79
C ALA A 41 6.43 2.34 1.55
N SER A 42 6.87 1.23 2.13
CA SER A 42 8.20 1.09 2.67
C SER A 42 9.03 0.14 1.82
N ASP A 43 10.28 -0.04 2.23
CA ASP A 43 11.14 -1.12 1.76
C ASP A 43 10.61 -2.53 2.09
N ARG A 44 9.51 -2.68 2.86
CA ARG A 44 9.01 -3.98 3.34
C ARG A 44 7.53 -4.27 3.06
N ARG A 45 6.69 -3.24 2.99
CA ARG A 45 5.23 -3.40 2.94
C ARG A 45 4.51 -2.15 2.47
N LEU A 46 3.26 -2.32 2.06
CA LEU A 46 2.32 -1.21 1.98
C LEU A 46 1.66 -1.00 3.34
N ILE A 47 1.40 0.26 3.68
CA ILE A 47 0.70 0.67 4.89
C ILE A 47 -0.39 1.64 4.47
N PHE A 48 -1.63 1.34 4.81
CA PHE A 48 -2.76 2.23 4.58
C PHE A 48 -3.24 2.81 5.90
N CYS A 49 -3.34 4.14 5.95
CA CYS A 49 -3.81 4.86 7.11
C CYS A 49 -4.87 5.89 6.74
N LYS A 50 -5.75 6.18 7.69
CA LYS A 50 -6.73 7.28 7.58
C LYS A 50 -6.22 8.45 8.41
N LEU A 51 -6.36 9.66 7.88
CA LEU A 51 -6.12 10.88 8.67
C LEU A 51 -7.37 11.22 9.47
N ILE A 52 -7.22 11.42 10.78
CA ILE A 52 -8.25 11.97 11.65
C ILE A 52 -7.67 13.25 12.25
N GLY A 53 -8.07 14.40 11.72
CA GLY A 53 -7.34 15.65 11.93
C GLY A 53 -5.91 15.55 11.36
N ASP A 54 -4.90 15.91 12.15
CA ASP A 54 -3.48 15.82 11.78
C ASP A 54 -2.81 14.50 12.19
N HIS A 55 -3.58 13.56 12.75
CA HIS A 55 -3.08 12.30 13.26
C HIS A 55 -3.38 11.15 12.28
N PRO A 56 -2.35 10.44 11.78
CA PRO A 56 -2.59 9.26 10.99
C PRO A 56 -3.01 8.09 11.89
N HIS A 57 -3.94 7.28 11.42
CA HIS A 57 -4.42 6.06 12.07
C HIS A 57 -4.19 4.88 11.14
N LEU A 58 -3.35 3.93 11.55
CA LEU A 58 -3.11 2.70 10.81
C LEU A 58 -4.41 1.90 10.70
N LEU A 59 -4.82 1.60 9.46
CA LEU A 59 -5.97 0.75 9.19
C LEU A 59 -5.54 -0.62 8.66
N GLN A 60 -4.59 -0.65 7.73
CA GLN A 60 -4.15 -1.88 7.10
C GLN A 60 -2.65 -1.88 6.83
N SER A 61 -2.05 -3.07 6.83
CA SER A 61 -0.64 -3.27 6.53
C SER A 61 -0.45 -4.56 5.74
N TYR A 62 0.21 -4.45 4.59
CA TYR A 62 0.34 -5.52 3.60
C TYR A 62 1.81 -5.84 3.33
N GLU A 63 2.35 -6.84 4.03
CA GLU A 63 3.71 -7.32 3.77
C GLU A 63 3.83 -7.90 2.36
N TYR A 64 4.84 -7.48 1.61
CA TYR A 64 4.97 -7.81 0.19
C TYR A 64 4.97 -9.32 -0.08
N LYS A 65 5.64 -10.11 0.78
CA LYS A 65 5.69 -11.59 0.70
C LYS A 65 4.33 -12.31 0.72
N TYR A 66 3.26 -11.65 1.18
CA TYR A 66 1.92 -12.22 1.23
C TYR A 66 1.02 -11.71 0.09
N ILE A 67 1.55 -10.86 -0.79
CA ILE A 67 0.87 -10.40 -2.00
C ILE A 67 1.13 -11.43 -3.11
N SER A 68 0.12 -12.25 -3.38
CA SER A 68 0.19 -13.32 -4.38
C SER A 68 0.06 -12.83 -5.83
N SER A 69 -0.53 -11.65 -6.03
CA SER A 69 -0.63 -11.00 -7.34
C SER A 69 -0.88 -9.51 -7.18
N CYS A 70 -0.33 -8.69 -8.07
CA CYS A 70 -0.57 -7.25 -8.13
C CYS A 70 -0.57 -6.80 -9.60
N CYS A 71 -1.63 -6.11 -10.05
CA CYS A 71 -1.73 -5.60 -11.41
C CYS A 71 -2.65 -4.38 -11.51
N ILE A 72 -2.45 -3.57 -12.53
CA ILE A 72 -3.35 -2.47 -12.89
C ILE A 72 -4.55 -3.06 -13.62
N LYS A 73 -5.75 -2.62 -13.27
CA LYS A 73 -7.00 -2.95 -13.96
C LYS A 73 -7.71 -1.68 -14.37
N GLU A 74 -8.45 -1.79 -15.46
CA GLU A 74 -9.26 -0.72 -16.02
C GLU A 74 -10.71 -1.23 -16.08
N ASN A 75 -11.68 -0.43 -15.64
CA ASN A 75 -13.11 -0.75 -15.68
C ASN A 75 -13.90 0.49 -16.12
N GLY A 76 -14.19 0.60 -17.42
CA GLY A 76 -14.67 1.85 -18.00
C GLY A 76 -13.58 2.91 -17.89
N ASP A 77 -13.92 4.07 -17.32
CA ASP A 77 -12.98 5.18 -17.10
C ASP A 77 -12.16 5.02 -15.80
N ASP A 78 -12.45 4.02 -14.96
CA ASP A 78 -11.77 3.81 -13.69
C ASP A 78 -10.49 2.97 -13.87
N ILE A 79 -9.34 3.54 -13.52
CA ILE A 79 -8.05 2.81 -13.42
C ILE A 79 -7.72 2.59 -11.94
N TYR A 80 -7.39 1.35 -11.58
CA TYR A 80 -7.09 0.98 -10.20
C TYR A 80 -6.02 -0.11 -10.10
N LEU A 81 -5.31 -0.14 -8.97
CA LEU A 81 -4.44 -1.24 -8.62
C LEU A 81 -5.26 -2.35 -7.95
N TYR A 82 -5.18 -3.55 -8.49
CA TYR A 82 -5.75 -4.75 -7.91
C TYR A 82 -4.66 -5.64 -7.35
N MET A 83 -4.77 -6.00 -6.07
CA MET A 83 -3.86 -6.95 -5.43
C MET A 83 -4.60 -8.06 -4.69
N LYS A 84 -3.96 -9.22 -4.55
CA LYS A 84 -4.45 -10.34 -3.74
C LYS A 84 -3.52 -10.57 -2.56
N TYR A 85 -3.96 -10.26 -1.37
CA TYR A 85 -3.19 -10.42 -0.13
C TYR A 85 -3.77 -11.58 0.68
N ASN A 86 -2.98 -12.61 0.96
CA ASN A 86 -3.47 -13.86 1.58
C ASN A 86 -4.73 -14.47 0.92
N GLY A 87 -4.91 -14.22 -0.39
CA GLY A 87 -6.08 -14.66 -1.16
C GLY A 87 -7.22 -13.63 -1.22
N ASP A 88 -7.24 -12.64 -0.34
CA ASP A 88 -8.28 -11.61 -0.30
C ASP A 88 -8.05 -10.51 -1.34
N PRO A 89 -9.11 -10.09 -2.06
CA PRO A 89 -9.02 -9.04 -3.07
C PRO A 89 -8.95 -7.64 -2.45
N ILE A 90 -7.97 -6.86 -2.89
CA ILE A 90 -7.80 -5.47 -2.49
C ILE A 90 -7.70 -4.60 -3.74
N LYS A 91 -8.35 -3.44 -3.69
CA LYS A 91 -8.35 -2.42 -4.73
C LYS A 91 -7.86 -1.09 -4.15
N ILE A 92 -6.89 -0.48 -4.81
CA ILE A 92 -6.42 0.88 -4.50
C ILE A 92 -6.75 1.76 -5.71
N MET A 93 -7.45 2.86 -5.45
CA MET A 93 -8.00 3.76 -6.45
C MET A 93 -7.55 5.20 -6.20
N GLY A 94 -7.78 6.07 -7.19
CA GLY A 94 -7.54 7.51 -7.07
C GLY A 94 -6.07 7.91 -7.20
N LEU A 95 -5.26 7.08 -7.88
CA LEU A 95 -3.87 7.39 -8.21
C LEU A 95 -3.69 7.50 -9.72
N ASP A 96 -2.67 8.25 -10.12
CA ASP A 96 -2.23 8.30 -11.50
C ASP A 96 -1.54 6.99 -11.89
N LYS A 97 -1.66 6.61 -13.18
CA LYS A 97 -1.10 5.36 -13.71
C LYS A 97 0.38 5.13 -13.39
N PRO A 98 1.28 6.14 -13.49
CA PRO A 98 2.69 5.97 -13.12
C PRO A 98 2.89 5.57 -11.65
N ILE A 99 2.05 6.07 -10.74
CA ILE A 99 2.14 5.74 -9.31
C ILE A 99 1.78 4.27 -9.08
N TYR A 100 0.80 3.74 -9.81
CA TYR A 100 0.50 2.30 -9.76
C TYR A 100 1.67 1.44 -10.24
N GLU A 101 2.35 1.87 -11.30
CA GLU A 101 3.54 1.18 -11.83
C GLU A 101 4.68 1.18 -10.80
N ASP A 102 4.92 2.33 -10.15
CA ASP A 102 5.88 2.43 -9.06
C ASP A 102 5.55 1.48 -7.90
N ILE A 103 4.29 1.42 -7.46
CA ILE A 103 3.84 0.48 -6.42
C ILE A 103 4.13 -0.98 -6.81
N ILE A 104 3.82 -1.36 -8.05
CA ILE A 104 4.09 -2.72 -8.55
C ILE A 104 5.60 -3.01 -8.53
N ASN A 105 6.42 -2.03 -8.90
CA ASN A 105 7.87 -2.15 -8.85
C ASN A 105 8.37 -2.32 -7.41
N PHE A 106 7.82 -1.59 -6.42
CA PHE A 106 8.16 -1.77 -5.01
C PHE A 106 7.78 -3.15 -4.48
N ILE A 107 6.56 -3.63 -4.76
CA ILE A 107 6.12 -4.97 -4.35
C ILE A 107 7.02 -6.05 -4.98
N SER A 108 7.37 -5.89 -6.26
CA SER A 108 8.18 -6.87 -7.00
C SER A 108 9.67 -6.85 -6.62
N SER A 109 10.16 -5.71 -6.14
CA SER A 109 11.56 -5.54 -5.70
C SER A 109 11.75 -5.80 -4.22
N GLY A 110 10.71 -5.64 -3.39
CA GLY A 110 10.77 -5.81 -1.94
C GLY A 110 11.26 -7.19 -1.47
N ASP A 111 11.03 -8.25 -2.24
CA ASP A 111 11.60 -9.58 -1.97
C ASP A 111 13.07 -9.72 -2.45
N LYS A 112 13.53 -8.87 -3.37
CA LYS A 112 14.88 -8.90 -3.95
C LYS A 112 15.91 -8.08 -3.19
N VAL A 113 15.51 -7.20 -2.26
CA VAL A 113 16.46 -6.39 -1.46
C VAL A 113 17.17 -7.23 -0.37
N ASN A 114 16.93 -8.55 -0.28
CA ASN A 114 17.51 -9.43 0.73
C ASN A 114 18.60 -10.40 0.24
N TYR A 115 19.27 -10.15 -0.88
CA TYR A 115 20.55 -10.80 -1.19
C TYR A 115 21.53 -9.81 -1.81
N ASN A 116 22.63 -9.58 -1.09
CA ASN A 116 23.79 -8.76 -1.44
C ASN A 116 23.69 -7.27 -1.04
N ALA A 117 23.89 -7.03 0.25
CA ALA A 117 24.85 -6.02 0.65
C ALA A 117 25.81 -6.67 1.65
N LEU A 118 26.95 -7.12 1.11
CA LEU A 118 28.18 -7.42 1.83
C LEU A 118 28.65 -6.20 2.63
#